data_AF-A0A350YGP0-F1
#
_entry.id   AF-A0A350YGP0-F1
#
_cell.length_a   1.000
_cell.length_b   1.000
_cell.length_c   1.000
_cell.angle_alpha   90.00
_cell.angle_beta   90.00
_cell.angle_gamma   90.00
#
_symmetry.space_group_name_H-M   'P 1'
#
loop_
_entity.id
_entity.type
_entity.pdbx_description
1 polymer ?
#
loop_
_entity_poly.entity_id
_entity_poly.type
_entity_poly.pdbx_seq_one_letter_code
_entity_poly.pdbx_strand_id
1 'polypeptide(L)'
;MKQYRFIAILITVLVLLAIPRPASAQIFATPSMDNISKTLIRMGALDFHEDRTVDLYARVTNCALVQKSYQNDFEWEKVRRDLRDEIRREISTFPAGYAYEAPVKLGKYDFDRKLYSFVGQGGEINVNTFSMVTADKSFCADEKQYWLPSTYQLVLRNPVKIPGLFILEDDGRALLERLNQAGNLTHIIFMRINVRVVFVAGLASTKEIREQKKKRLAERFSGGKASVLQNIKSGSIRLDGELDSIEFYEDEDHKKLIYTYRPYDH
;
A
#
# COMPACT_ATOMS: atom_id res chain seq x y z
N MET A 1 -41.37 41.86 19.97
CA MET A 1 -40.02 41.39 20.37
C MET A 1 -39.95 39.85 20.58
N LYS A 2 -40.33 39.03 19.59
CA LYS A 2 -40.18 37.55 19.69
C LYS A 2 -39.54 36.87 18.46
N GLN A 3 -39.30 37.61 17.36
CA GLN A 3 -38.76 37.05 16.10
C GLN A 3 -37.22 36.93 16.04
N TYR A 4 -36.47 37.68 16.85
CA TYR A 4 -34.99 37.67 16.78
C TYR A 4 -34.31 36.49 17.50
N ARG A 5 -35.05 35.68 18.27
CA ARG A 5 -34.48 34.52 18.99
C ARG A 5 -34.29 33.28 18.11
N PHE A 6 -35.00 33.17 16.99
CA PHE A 6 -34.87 32.01 16.09
C PHE A 6 -33.66 32.09 15.16
N ILE A 7 -33.22 33.30 14.79
CA ILE A 7 -32.08 33.49 13.87
C ILE A 7 -30.74 33.19 14.56
N ALA A 8 -30.62 33.49 15.87
CA ALA A 8 -29.40 33.22 16.62
C ALA A 8 -29.09 31.72 16.78
N ILE A 9 -30.13 30.88 16.91
CA ILE A 9 -29.98 29.41 17.04
C ILE A 9 -29.56 28.77 15.71
N LEU A 10 -30.02 29.32 14.57
CA LEU A 10 -29.67 28.80 13.25
C LEU A 10 -28.18 29.03 12.91
N ILE A 11 -27.60 30.14 13.36
CA ILE A 11 -26.17 30.46 13.14
C ILE A 11 -25.27 29.57 14.01
N THR A 12 -25.72 29.14 15.19
CA THR A 12 -24.91 28.28 16.08
C THR A 12 -24.83 26.84 15.58
N VAL A 13 -25.87 26.33 14.90
CA VAL A 13 -25.86 24.97 14.33
C VAL A 13 -24.99 24.87 13.07
N LEU A 14 -24.84 25.96 12.30
CA LEU A 14 -24.00 25.99 11.10
C LEU A 14 -22.49 26.03 11.40
N VAL A 15 -22.07 26.57 12.54
CA VAL A 15 -20.64 26.63 12.94
C VAL A 15 -20.11 25.26 13.41
N LEU A 16 -20.97 24.38 13.95
CA LEU A 16 -20.57 23.03 14.39
C LEU A 16 -20.31 22.05 13.23
N LEU A 17 -20.78 22.35 12.01
CA LEU A 17 -20.51 21.52 10.82
C LEU A 17 -19.16 21.85 10.15
N ALA A 18 -18.49 22.92 10.58
CA ALA A 18 -17.18 23.33 10.09
C ALA A 18 -16.03 22.86 11.00
N ILE A 19 -16.29 21.95 11.96
CA ILE A 19 -15.19 21.28 12.66
C ILE A 19 -14.46 20.47 11.59
N PRO A 20 -13.20 20.81 11.23
CA PRO A 20 -12.44 19.99 10.31
C PRO A 20 -12.40 18.60 10.93
N ARG A 21 -12.99 17.62 10.24
CA ARG A 21 -12.84 16.23 10.65
C ARG A 21 -11.34 16.03 10.74
N PRO A 22 -10.79 15.61 11.90
CA PRO A 22 -9.37 15.32 12.00
C PRO A 22 -9.08 14.41 10.81
N ALA A 23 -8.18 14.86 9.93
CA ALA A 23 -7.76 14.05 8.80
C ALA A 23 -7.43 12.69 9.40
N SER A 24 -8.25 11.68 9.11
CA SER A 24 -8.18 10.41 9.82
C SER A 24 -6.73 9.99 9.71
N ALA A 25 -6.03 9.83 10.85
CA ALA A 25 -4.63 9.43 10.86
C ALA A 25 -4.49 8.33 9.82
N GLN A 26 -3.81 8.63 8.72
CA GLN A 26 -3.96 7.84 7.50
C GLN A 26 -3.38 6.48 7.81
N ILE A 27 -4.25 5.47 8.00
CA ILE A 27 -3.82 4.17 8.51
C ILE A 27 -3.10 3.48 7.37
N PHE A 28 -1.78 3.40 7.47
CA PHE A 28 -0.95 2.62 6.55
C PHE A 28 -1.16 1.14 6.85
N ALA A 29 -1.57 0.38 5.85
CA ALA A 29 -1.86 -1.04 6.00
C ALA A 29 -0.59 -1.89 5.88
N THR A 30 -0.57 -3.05 6.53
CA THR A 30 0.45 -4.08 6.26
C THR A 30 0.18 -4.68 4.88
N PRO A 31 1.21 -4.90 4.04
CA PRO A 31 1.03 -5.56 2.75
C PRO A 31 0.53 -7.00 2.94
N SER A 32 -0.67 -7.28 2.47
CA SER A 32 -1.30 -8.61 2.46
C SER A 32 -2.10 -8.78 1.16
N MET A 33 -2.41 -10.01 0.76
CA MET A 33 -3.23 -10.22 -0.44
C MET A 33 -4.63 -9.59 -0.32
N ASP A 34 -5.23 -9.61 0.88
CA ASP A 34 -6.49 -8.92 1.17
C ASP A 34 -6.35 -7.41 0.91
N ASN A 35 -5.38 -6.75 1.56
CA ASN A 35 -5.16 -5.31 1.40
C ASN A 35 -4.76 -4.93 -0.03
N ILE A 36 -3.96 -5.76 -0.70
CA ILE A 36 -3.58 -5.56 -2.11
C ILE A 36 -4.80 -5.67 -3.01
N SER A 37 -5.63 -6.72 -2.88
CA SER A 37 -6.82 -6.86 -3.72
C SER A 37 -7.79 -5.69 -3.57
N LYS A 38 -8.01 -5.21 -2.34
CA LYS A 38 -8.75 -3.98 -2.03
C LYS A 38 -8.12 -2.75 -2.70
N THR A 39 -6.80 -2.59 -2.63
CA THR A 39 -6.09 -1.49 -3.31
C THR A 39 -6.26 -1.56 -4.83
N LEU A 40 -6.15 -2.74 -5.44
CA LEU A 40 -6.33 -2.90 -6.88
C LEU A 40 -7.75 -2.50 -7.33
N ILE A 41 -8.78 -2.86 -6.54
CA ILE A 41 -10.16 -2.45 -6.79
C ILE A 41 -10.30 -0.93 -6.61
N ARG A 42 -9.80 -0.37 -5.50
CA ARG A 42 -9.84 1.07 -5.22
C ARG A 42 -9.19 1.90 -6.32
N MET A 43 -8.09 1.42 -6.88
CA MET A 43 -7.34 2.09 -7.95
C MET A 43 -7.89 1.79 -9.35
N GLY A 44 -8.99 1.04 -9.47
CA GLY A 44 -9.61 0.69 -10.75
C GLY A 44 -8.83 -0.31 -11.59
N ALA A 45 -7.77 -0.92 -11.04
CA ALA A 45 -7.02 -1.98 -11.72
C ALA A 45 -7.78 -3.31 -11.76
N LEU A 46 -8.75 -3.49 -10.85
CA LEU A 46 -9.72 -4.57 -10.85
C LEU A 46 -11.14 -3.99 -10.88
N ASP A 47 -11.88 -4.28 -11.95
CA ASP A 47 -13.26 -3.79 -12.11
C ASP A 47 -14.25 -4.69 -11.33
N PHE A 48 -14.78 -4.18 -10.22
CA PHE A 48 -15.75 -4.91 -9.39
C PHE A 48 -17.15 -5.05 -10.02
N HIS A 49 -17.39 -4.45 -11.19
CA HIS A 49 -18.58 -4.75 -11.98
C HIS A 49 -18.48 -6.11 -12.68
N GLU A 50 -17.27 -6.61 -12.95
CA GLU A 50 -17.05 -7.94 -13.55
C GLU A 50 -17.20 -9.06 -12.49
N ASP A 51 -18.02 -10.08 -12.78
CA ASP A 51 -18.21 -11.26 -11.88
C ASP A 51 -16.89 -11.88 -11.46
N ARG A 52 -15.94 -11.97 -12.38
CA ARG A 52 -14.61 -12.56 -12.14
C ARG A 52 -13.82 -11.82 -11.08
N THR A 53 -13.93 -10.48 -11.04
CA THR A 53 -13.25 -9.66 -10.02
C THR A 53 -13.89 -9.88 -8.66
N VAL A 54 -15.23 -9.95 -8.61
CA VAL A 54 -15.97 -10.20 -7.36
C VAL A 54 -15.66 -11.58 -6.82
N ASP A 55 -15.60 -12.60 -7.69
CA ASP A 55 -15.23 -13.97 -7.32
C ASP A 55 -13.81 -14.03 -6.78
N LEU A 56 -12.89 -13.31 -7.43
CA LEU A 56 -11.51 -13.21 -7.00
C LEU A 56 -11.38 -12.51 -5.64
N TYR A 57 -12.07 -11.39 -5.46
CA TYR A 57 -12.14 -10.69 -4.18
C TYR A 57 -12.65 -11.63 -3.08
N ALA A 58 -13.77 -12.33 -3.31
CA ALA A 58 -14.34 -13.27 -2.36
C ALA A 58 -13.36 -14.39 -1.97
N ARG A 59 -12.56 -14.88 -2.90
CA ARG A 59 -11.54 -15.92 -2.64
C ARG A 59 -10.33 -15.42 -1.86
N VAL A 60 -10.01 -14.14 -2.00
CA VAL A 60 -8.91 -13.54 -1.25
C VAL A 60 -9.37 -13.17 0.16
N THR A 61 -10.61 -12.71 0.32
CA THR A 61 -11.09 -12.06 1.56
C THR A 61 -12.05 -12.93 2.38
N ASN A 62 -12.76 -13.87 1.75
CA ASN A 62 -13.92 -14.57 2.33
C ASN A 62 -13.95 -16.08 2.00
N CYS A 63 -12.88 -16.81 2.34
CA CYS A 63 -12.77 -18.22 1.95
C CYS A 63 -13.87 -19.16 2.46
N ALA A 64 -14.38 -18.94 3.68
CA ALA A 64 -15.47 -19.75 4.22
C ALA A 64 -16.78 -19.58 3.41
N LEU A 65 -17.04 -18.36 2.93
CA LEU A 65 -18.21 -18.07 2.10
C LEU A 65 -18.09 -18.76 0.73
N VAL A 66 -16.92 -18.69 0.11
CA VAL A 66 -16.64 -19.38 -1.17
C VAL A 66 -16.84 -20.89 -1.01
N GLN A 67 -16.25 -21.51 0.02
CA GLN A 67 -16.36 -22.95 0.24
C GLN A 67 -17.80 -23.41 0.44
N LYS A 68 -18.64 -22.59 1.06
CA LYS A 68 -20.04 -22.90 1.33
C LYS A 68 -20.94 -22.75 0.10
N SER A 69 -20.77 -21.66 -0.65
CA SER A 69 -21.80 -21.20 -1.58
C SER A 69 -21.39 -21.28 -3.06
N TYR A 70 -20.10 -21.48 -3.39
CA TYR A 70 -19.62 -21.42 -4.78
C TYR A 70 -20.16 -22.53 -5.71
N GLN A 71 -20.56 -23.68 -5.16
CA GLN A 71 -21.13 -24.80 -5.94
C GLN A 71 -22.61 -24.59 -6.30
N ASN A 72 -23.25 -23.56 -5.77
CA ASN A 72 -24.67 -23.25 -5.98
C ASN A 72 -24.80 -21.90 -6.69
N ASP A 73 -25.02 -21.92 -8.01
CA ASP A 73 -25.07 -20.72 -8.84
C ASP A 73 -26.09 -19.66 -8.37
N PHE A 74 -27.25 -20.10 -7.88
CA PHE A 74 -28.29 -19.18 -7.40
C PHE A 74 -27.93 -18.52 -6.07
N GLU A 75 -27.22 -19.23 -5.20
CA GLU A 75 -26.71 -18.68 -3.95
C GLU A 75 -25.50 -17.79 -4.21
N TRP A 76 -24.61 -18.23 -5.10
CA TRP A 76 -23.41 -17.50 -5.47
C TRP A 76 -23.73 -16.16 -6.15
N GLU A 77 -24.77 -16.09 -6.98
CA GLU A 77 -25.21 -14.82 -7.56
C GLU A 77 -25.71 -13.83 -6.50
N LYS A 78 -26.35 -14.32 -5.42
CA LYS A 78 -26.71 -13.45 -4.28
C LYS A 78 -25.46 -12.93 -3.59
N VAL A 79 -24.50 -13.80 -3.31
CA VAL A 79 -23.21 -13.44 -2.73
C VAL A 79 -22.49 -12.37 -3.56
N ARG A 80 -22.44 -12.53 -4.90
CA ARG A 80 -21.81 -11.53 -5.77
C ARG A 80 -22.47 -10.15 -5.67
N ARG A 81 -23.80 -10.09 -5.62
CA ARG A 81 -24.52 -8.81 -5.46
C ARG A 81 -24.20 -8.17 -4.11
N ASP A 82 -24.22 -8.95 -3.04
CA ASP A 82 -23.92 -8.47 -1.69
C ASP A 82 -22.47 -7.95 -1.59
N LEU A 83 -21.50 -8.67 -2.15
CA LEU A 83 -20.09 -8.26 -2.19
C LEU A 83 -19.87 -6.99 -3.03
N ARG A 84 -20.57 -6.81 -4.15
CA ARG A 84 -20.50 -5.56 -4.92
C ARG A 84 -21.02 -4.37 -4.12
N ASP A 85 -22.10 -4.58 -3.39
CA ASP A 85 -22.67 -3.53 -2.56
C ASP A 85 -21.76 -3.20 -1.37
N GLU A 86 -21.12 -4.21 -0.76
CA GLU A 86 -20.05 -4.03 0.22
C GLU A 86 -18.89 -3.21 -0.35
N ILE A 87 -18.29 -3.65 -1.46
CA ILE A 87 -17.19 -2.96 -2.13
C ILE A 87 -17.60 -1.50 -2.41
N ARG A 88 -18.79 -1.26 -2.97
CA ARG A 88 -19.25 0.11 -3.28
C ARG A 88 -19.34 0.99 -2.03
N ARG A 89 -19.80 0.45 -0.90
CA ARG A 89 -19.89 1.20 0.38
C ARG A 89 -18.51 1.46 0.98
N GLU A 90 -17.58 0.53 0.84
CA GLU A 90 -16.30 0.52 1.55
C GLU A 90 -15.09 0.93 0.69
N ILE A 91 -15.26 1.17 -0.61
CA ILE A 91 -14.14 1.46 -1.52
C ILE A 91 -13.28 2.67 -1.07
N SER A 92 -13.86 3.63 -0.35
CA SER A 92 -13.16 4.79 0.19
C SER A 92 -12.28 4.45 1.41
N THR A 93 -12.57 3.36 2.12
CA THR A 93 -11.83 2.86 3.28
C THR A 93 -10.77 1.83 2.89
N PHE A 94 -10.87 1.23 1.70
CA PHE A 94 -9.85 0.32 1.16
C PHE A 94 -8.47 0.97 1.20
N PRO A 95 -7.39 0.26 1.55
CA PRO A 95 -6.09 0.88 1.70
C PRO A 95 -5.61 1.54 0.40
N ALA A 96 -4.92 2.66 0.56
CA ALA A 96 -4.13 3.30 -0.49
C ALA A 96 -2.72 3.62 0.02
N GLY A 97 -2.38 3.21 1.24
CA GLY A 97 -1.09 3.40 1.86
C GLY A 97 -0.64 2.14 2.56
N TYR A 98 0.67 1.88 2.51
CA TYR A 98 1.32 0.74 3.13
C TYR A 98 2.49 1.16 4.02
N ALA A 99 2.64 0.46 5.13
CA ALA A 99 3.79 0.59 6.03
C ALA A 99 4.73 -0.59 5.83
N TYR A 100 6.03 -0.30 5.70
CA TYR A 100 7.10 -1.29 5.68
C TYR A 100 8.01 -1.07 6.87
N GLU A 101 8.21 -2.12 7.66
CA GLU A 101 8.99 -2.05 8.88
C GLU A 101 10.29 -2.83 8.71
N ALA A 102 11.40 -2.24 9.14
CA ALA A 102 12.71 -2.89 9.10
C ALA A 102 13.59 -2.45 10.27
N PRO A 103 14.32 -3.37 10.93
CA PRO A 103 15.36 -2.99 11.86
C PRO A 103 16.55 -2.40 11.10
N VAL A 104 17.13 -1.31 11.62
CA VAL A 104 18.34 -0.69 11.08
C VAL A 104 19.34 -0.49 12.20
N LYS A 105 20.60 -0.82 11.95
CA LYS A 105 21.67 -0.69 12.93
C LYS A 105 22.36 0.66 12.78
N LEU A 106 22.44 1.42 13.87
CA LEU A 106 23.18 2.67 13.91
C LEU A 106 24.69 2.40 13.92
N GLY A 107 25.42 3.21 13.17
CA GLY A 107 26.87 3.21 13.04
C GLY A 107 27.52 4.32 13.86
N LYS A 108 28.65 4.83 13.36
CA LYS A 108 29.33 5.95 14.00
C LYS A 108 28.55 7.25 13.75
N TYR A 109 28.59 8.13 14.74
CA TYR A 109 28.12 9.50 14.59
C TYR A 109 29.10 10.29 13.72
N ASP A 110 28.57 11.02 12.76
CA ASP A 110 29.31 11.99 11.94
C ASP A 110 29.00 13.39 12.48
N PHE A 111 30.01 14.01 13.11
CA PHE A 111 29.87 15.32 13.75
C PHE A 111 29.68 16.45 12.74
N ASP A 112 30.25 16.33 11.54
CA ASP A 112 30.13 17.35 10.49
C ASP A 112 28.74 17.31 9.87
N ARG A 113 28.21 16.10 9.62
CA ARG A 113 26.89 15.88 8.99
C ARG A 113 25.74 15.79 10.01
N LYS A 114 26.05 15.73 11.30
CA LYS A 114 25.10 15.59 12.42
C LYS A 114 24.13 14.43 12.22
N LEU A 115 24.67 13.24 11.98
CA LEU A 115 23.88 12.03 11.76
C LEU A 115 24.57 10.77 12.27
N TYR A 116 23.79 9.74 12.56
CA TYR A 116 24.29 8.37 12.65
C TYR A 116 24.19 7.70 11.29
N SER A 117 25.32 7.23 10.74
CA SER A 117 25.30 6.41 9.52
C SER A 117 24.65 5.05 9.80
N PHE A 118 24.06 4.40 8.79
CA PHE A 118 23.56 3.03 8.95
C PHE A 118 24.65 1.99 8.68
N VAL A 119 24.68 0.89 9.45
CA VAL A 119 25.63 -0.22 9.25
C VAL A 119 24.99 -1.30 8.36
N GLY A 120 25.58 -1.62 7.22
CA GLY A 120 25.05 -2.64 6.29
C GLY A 120 25.40 -2.38 4.82
N GLN A 121 24.68 -3.03 3.88
CA GLN A 121 24.92 -2.88 2.44
C GLN A 121 24.72 -1.42 1.98
N GLY A 122 25.81 -0.66 1.94
CA GLY A 122 25.92 0.64 1.28
C GLY A 122 26.02 1.87 2.20
N GLY A 123 25.84 1.75 3.52
CA GLY A 123 25.84 2.91 4.44
C GLY A 123 24.65 3.86 4.29
N GLU A 124 23.94 3.78 3.17
CA GLU A 124 22.74 4.52 2.82
C GLU A 124 21.58 3.54 2.56
N ILE A 125 20.36 3.93 2.93
CA ILE A 125 19.16 3.19 2.57
C ILE A 125 18.63 3.80 1.28
N ASN A 126 18.73 3.06 0.17
CA ASN A 126 18.12 3.42 -1.10
C ASN A 126 16.72 2.79 -1.18
N VAL A 127 15.71 3.61 -0.94
CA VAL A 127 14.32 3.23 -1.00
C VAL A 127 13.80 3.56 -2.39
N ASN A 128 13.58 2.53 -3.21
CA ASN A 128 12.98 2.69 -4.53
C ASN A 128 11.88 1.66 -4.78
N THR A 129 12.19 0.38 -4.54
CA THR A 129 11.28 -0.72 -4.84
C THR A 129 11.03 -1.55 -3.58
N PHE A 130 9.77 -1.86 -3.32
CA PHE A 130 9.32 -2.75 -2.26
C PHE A 130 8.65 -3.98 -2.86
N SER A 131 9.05 -5.16 -2.40
CA SER A 131 8.29 -6.38 -2.66
C SER A 131 7.14 -6.42 -1.66
N MET A 132 5.89 -6.33 -2.12
CA MET A 132 4.75 -6.26 -1.21
C MET A 132 4.40 -7.66 -0.69
N VAL A 133 4.06 -8.57 -1.61
CA VAL A 133 3.66 -9.94 -1.32
C VAL A 133 4.01 -10.81 -2.53
N THR A 134 4.44 -12.05 -2.25
CA THR A 134 4.38 -13.13 -3.24
C THR A 134 3.11 -13.91 -2.98
N ALA A 135 2.18 -13.96 -3.95
CA ALA A 135 0.94 -14.71 -3.78
C ALA A 135 1.28 -16.18 -3.56
N ASP A 136 0.90 -16.74 -2.41
CA ASP A 136 0.92 -18.18 -2.24
C ASP A 136 -0.11 -18.80 -3.20
N LYS A 137 0.20 -19.96 -3.77
CA LYS A 137 -0.59 -20.55 -4.85
C LYS A 137 -1.96 -21.07 -4.40
N SER A 138 -2.24 -21.12 -3.09
CA SER A 138 -3.49 -21.65 -2.54
C SER A 138 -4.47 -20.53 -2.15
N PHE A 139 -5.15 -19.95 -3.13
CA PHE A 139 -6.44 -19.33 -2.85
C PHE A 139 -7.48 -20.44 -2.65
N CYS A 140 -8.51 -20.19 -1.85
CA CYS A 140 -9.54 -21.21 -1.59
C CYS A 140 -10.29 -21.60 -2.87
N ALA A 141 -10.64 -22.89 -2.94
CA ALA A 141 -11.14 -23.65 -4.09
C ALA A 141 -10.09 -23.78 -5.23
N ASP A 142 -9.61 -25.02 -5.38
CA ASP A 142 -8.47 -25.58 -6.17
C ASP A 142 -8.42 -25.29 -7.68
N GLU A 143 -9.04 -24.23 -8.16
CA GLU A 143 -8.99 -23.87 -9.57
C GLU A 143 -7.62 -23.26 -9.90
N LYS A 144 -6.82 -24.04 -10.65
CA LYS A 144 -5.48 -23.72 -11.18
C LYS A 144 -5.44 -22.51 -12.15
N GLN A 145 -6.45 -21.64 -12.18
CA GLN A 145 -6.67 -20.66 -13.25
C GLN A 145 -6.97 -19.24 -12.77
N TYR A 146 -6.47 -18.84 -11.61
CA TYR A 146 -6.50 -17.41 -11.27
C TYR A 146 -5.34 -16.67 -11.92
N TRP A 147 -5.68 -15.56 -12.56
CA TRP A 147 -4.80 -14.71 -13.35
C TRP A 147 -4.08 -13.65 -12.51
N LEU A 148 -4.10 -13.80 -11.17
CA LEU A 148 -3.35 -12.92 -10.30
C LEU A 148 -1.85 -13.06 -10.56
N PRO A 149 -1.10 -11.96 -10.57
CA PRO A 149 0.34 -12.02 -10.56
C PRO A 149 0.85 -12.73 -9.31
N SER A 150 1.94 -13.45 -9.48
CA SER A 150 2.65 -14.07 -8.35
C SER A 150 3.39 -13.05 -7.49
N THR A 151 3.70 -11.86 -8.00
CA THR A 151 4.45 -10.82 -7.27
C THR A 151 3.82 -9.45 -7.45
N TYR A 152 3.95 -8.63 -6.42
CA TYR A 152 3.50 -7.25 -6.42
C TYR A 152 4.67 -6.36 -6.01
N GLN A 153 5.01 -5.41 -6.87
CA GLN A 153 6.12 -4.50 -6.64
C GLN A 153 5.57 -3.09 -6.49
N LEU A 154 5.84 -2.46 -5.36
CA LEU A 154 5.64 -1.03 -5.20
C LEU A 154 6.92 -0.32 -5.62
N VAL A 155 6.81 0.66 -6.51
CA VAL A 155 7.94 1.47 -7.00
C VAL A 155 7.67 2.93 -6.69
N LEU A 156 8.59 3.60 -6.01
CA LEU A 156 8.49 5.03 -5.76
C LEU A 156 8.69 5.82 -7.05
N ARG A 157 7.85 6.82 -7.28
CA ARG A 157 8.05 7.79 -8.38
C ARG A 157 9.35 8.57 -8.21
N ASN A 158 9.66 8.93 -6.97
CA ASN A 158 10.87 9.63 -6.57
C ASN A 158 11.65 8.72 -5.61
N PRO A 159 12.74 8.06 -6.06
CA PRO A 159 13.59 7.28 -5.19
C PRO A 159 14.15 8.16 -4.07
N VAL A 160 14.20 7.63 -2.86
CA VAL A 160 14.72 8.35 -1.68
C VAL A 160 15.96 7.65 -1.17
N LYS A 161 17.01 8.44 -0.95
CA LYS A 161 18.25 7.99 -0.32
C LYS A 161 18.36 8.61 1.05
N ILE A 162 18.45 7.77 2.08
CA ILE A 162 18.67 8.23 3.45
C ILE A 162 20.08 7.83 3.87
N PRO A 163 21.00 8.80 4.07
CA PRO A 163 22.38 8.48 4.44
C PRO A 163 22.55 8.08 5.91
N GLY A 164 21.53 8.32 6.74
CA GLY A 164 21.58 8.05 8.17
C GLY A 164 20.42 8.68 8.92
N LEU A 165 20.42 8.51 10.24
CA LEU A 165 19.51 9.19 11.14
C LEU A 165 20.05 10.58 11.45
N PHE A 166 19.43 11.61 10.90
CA PHE A 166 19.74 13.01 11.23
C PHE A 166 19.30 13.31 12.66
N ILE A 167 20.25 13.69 13.52
CA ILE A 167 20.01 13.98 14.92
C ILE A 167 21.13 14.88 15.47
N LEU A 168 20.78 15.87 16.27
CA LEU A 168 21.77 16.76 16.91
C LEU A 168 22.66 15.96 17.87
N GLU A 169 23.86 16.49 18.16
CA GLU A 169 24.85 15.75 18.94
C GLU A 169 24.34 15.38 20.33
N ASP A 170 23.75 16.34 21.04
CA ASP A 170 23.22 16.12 22.40
C ASP A 170 22.08 15.08 22.39
N ASP A 171 21.15 15.20 21.44
CA ASP A 171 20.06 14.25 21.26
C ASP A 171 20.57 12.86 20.86
N GLY A 172 21.60 12.81 20.03
CA GLY A 172 22.26 11.59 19.58
C GLY A 172 22.97 10.87 20.72
N ARG A 173 23.63 11.61 21.62
CA ARG A 173 24.24 11.07 22.84
C ARG A 173 23.18 10.53 23.78
N ALA A 174 22.10 11.28 24.00
CA ALA A 174 20.98 10.87 24.82
C ALA A 174 20.29 9.62 24.26
N LEU A 175 20.15 9.51 22.93
CA LEU A 175 19.61 8.32 22.27
C LEU A 175 20.47 7.08 22.57
N LEU A 176 21.79 7.15 22.39
CA LEU A 176 22.67 6.01 22.67
C LEU A 176 22.61 5.57 24.13
N GLU A 177 22.54 6.53 25.05
CA GLU A 177 22.40 6.22 26.47
C GLU A 177 21.09 5.46 26.75
N ARG A 178 19.96 5.92 26.19
CA ARG A 178 18.66 5.23 26.32
C ARG A 178 18.69 3.83 25.72
N LEU A 179 19.30 3.65 24.54
CA LEU A 179 19.44 2.33 23.92
C LEU A 179 20.27 1.38 24.81
N ASN A 180 21.39 1.87 25.35
CA ASN A 180 22.22 1.08 26.25
C ASN A 180 21.49 0.71 27.55
N GLN A 181 20.76 1.65 28.16
CA GLN A 181 19.95 1.41 29.35
C GLN A 181 18.83 0.38 29.10
N ALA A 182 18.29 0.34 27.88
CA ALA A 182 17.32 -0.66 27.45
C ALA A 182 17.93 -2.02 27.10
N GLY A 183 19.25 -2.20 27.25
CA GLY A 183 19.97 -3.43 26.90
C GLY A 183 20.25 -3.59 25.41
N ASN A 184 19.96 -2.57 24.59
CA ASN A 184 20.20 -2.56 23.15
C ASN A 184 21.62 -2.08 22.83
N LEU A 185 22.60 -2.94 23.15
CA LEU A 185 24.03 -2.66 22.98
C LEU A 185 24.49 -2.68 21.51
N THR A 186 23.64 -3.20 20.61
CA THR A 186 23.91 -3.25 19.16
C THR A 186 23.39 -2.02 18.43
N HIS A 187 22.71 -1.10 19.12
CA HIS A 187 22.14 0.14 18.58
C HIS A 187 21.22 -0.11 17.39
N ILE A 188 20.37 -1.14 17.49
CA ILE A 188 19.33 -1.40 16.49
C ILE A 188 18.14 -0.50 16.77
N ILE A 189 17.68 0.25 15.79
CA ILE A 189 16.43 1.00 15.85
C ILE A 189 15.47 0.45 14.79
N PHE A 190 14.20 0.85 14.85
CA PHE A 190 13.17 0.36 13.96
C PHE A 190 12.72 1.47 13.02
N MET A 191 12.73 1.19 11.72
CA MET A 191 12.33 2.13 10.69
C MET A 191 10.98 1.69 10.12
N ARG A 192 10.01 2.60 10.08
CA ARG A 192 8.74 2.43 9.38
C ARG A 192 8.70 3.36 8.17
N ILE A 193 8.61 2.78 6.98
CA ILE A 193 8.49 3.49 5.70
C ILE A 193 7.02 3.48 5.28
N ASN A 194 6.41 4.65 5.26
CA ASN A 194 5.02 4.86 4.91
C ASN A 194 4.92 5.33 3.45
N VAL A 195 4.21 4.56 2.62
CA VAL A 195 4.13 4.81 1.18
C VAL A 195 2.67 4.84 0.73
N ARG A 196 2.30 5.83 -0.07
CA ARG A 196 0.97 5.91 -0.69
C ARG A 196 1.02 5.41 -2.12
N VAL A 197 0.14 4.47 -2.46
CA VAL A 197 -0.08 4.06 -3.85
C VAL A 197 -0.82 5.16 -4.56
N VAL A 198 -0.27 5.64 -5.67
CA VAL A 198 -0.82 6.73 -6.47
C VAL A 198 -1.31 6.26 -7.83
N PHE A 199 -0.78 5.13 -8.31
CA PHE A 199 -1.22 4.52 -9.53
C PHE A 199 -0.93 3.02 -9.48
N VAL A 200 -1.83 2.23 -10.03
CA VAL A 200 -1.57 0.82 -10.31
C VAL A 200 -1.58 0.68 -11.81
N ALA A 201 -0.48 0.16 -12.38
CA ALA A 201 -0.46 -0.18 -13.79
C ALA A 201 -1.58 -1.18 -14.03
N GLY A 202 -2.63 -0.73 -14.71
CA GLY A 202 -3.84 -1.50 -14.92
C GLY A 202 -3.47 -2.88 -15.42
N LEU A 203 -4.04 -3.90 -14.80
CA LEU A 203 -4.12 -5.21 -15.42
C LEU A 203 -5.00 -5.01 -16.65
N ALA A 204 -4.36 -4.71 -17.79
CA ALA A 204 -5.05 -4.33 -19.02
C ALA A 204 -6.29 -5.20 -19.16
N SER A 205 -7.46 -4.54 -19.21
CA SER A 205 -8.74 -5.23 -19.13
C SER A 205 -8.70 -6.40 -20.10
N THR A 206 -9.23 -7.56 -19.73
CA THR A 206 -9.23 -8.72 -20.62
C THR A 206 -9.78 -8.39 -22.01
N LYS A 207 -10.59 -7.32 -22.13
CA LYS A 207 -11.04 -6.70 -23.38
C LYS A 207 -9.92 -6.03 -24.18
N GLU A 208 -9.10 -5.16 -23.59
CA GLU A 208 -7.93 -4.58 -24.27
C GLU A 208 -6.87 -5.63 -24.61
N ILE A 209 -6.61 -6.59 -23.71
CA ILE A 209 -5.72 -7.72 -24.01
C ILE A 209 -6.31 -8.57 -25.14
N ARG A 210 -7.63 -8.84 -25.14
CA ARG A 210 -8.31 -9.58 -26.21
C ARG A 210 -8.30 -8.82 -27.53
N GLU A 211 -8.55 -7.53 -27.53
CA GLU A 211 -8.56 -6.70 -28.74
C GLU A 211 -7.15 -6.49 -29.29
N GLN A 212 -6.14 -6.29 -28.44
CA GLN A 212 -4.74 -6.32 -28.86
C GLN A 212 -4.32 -7.70 -29.36
N LYS A 213 -4.77 -8.78 -28.72
CA LYS A 213 -4.47 -10.15 -29.17
C LYS A 213 -5.17 -10.46 -30.49
N LYS A 214 -6.40 -10.00 -30.71
CA LYS A 214 -7.11 -10.08 -32.00
C LYS A 214 -6.38 -9.28 -33.08
N LYS A 215 -6.02 -8.01 -32.81
CA LYS A 215 -5.21 -7.18 -33.73
C LYS A 215 -3.89 -7.86 -34.09
N ARG A 216 -3.18 -8.40 -33.10
CA ARG A 216 -1.91 -9.12 -33.31
C ARG A 216 -2.07 -10.44 -34.05
N LEU A 217 -3.13 -11.20 -33.81
CA LEU A 217 -3.43 -12.40 -34.61
C LEU A 217 -3.70 -11.99 -36.06
N ALA A 218 -4.48 -10.94 -36.30
CA ALA A 218 -4.71 -10.39 -37.63
C ALA A 218 -3.41 -9.89 -38.30
N GLU A 219 -2.51 -9.25 -37.56
CA GLU A 219 -1.18 -8.82 -38.03
C GLU A 219 -0.23 -10.00 -38.31
N ARG A 220 -0.28 -11.08 -37.52
CA ARG A 220 0.50 -12.31 -37.75
C ARG A 220 0.11 -13.02 -39.05
N PHE A 221 -1.16 -12.94 -39.43
CA PHE A 221 -1.63 -13.46 -40.71
C PHE A 221 -1.34 -12.53 -41.91
N SER A 222 -0.77 -11.34 -41.68
CA SER A 222 -0.47 -10.34 -42.73
C SER A 222 1.01 -10.02 -42.95
N GLY A 223 1.94 -10.80 -42.40
CA GLY A 223 3.32 -10.90 -42.95
C GLY A 223 4.33 -9.82 -42.56
N GLY A 224 4.11 -9.05 -41.49
CA GLY A 224 5.07 -8.04 -40.99
C GLY A 224 5.83 -8.48 -39.73
N LYS A 225 7.17 -8.45 -39.76
CA LYS A 225 8.03 -8.66 -38.58
C LYS A 225 7.76 -7.57 -37.53
N ALA A 226 7.39 -7.97 -36.32
CA ALA A 226 7.24 -7.07 -35.18
C ALA A 226 8.19 -7.44 -34.02
N SER A 227 8.94 -6.44 -33.57
CA SER A 227 9.75 -6.48 -32.35
C SER A 227 8.97 -5.95 -31.14
N VAL A 228 9.34 -6.47 -29.97
CA VAL A 228 9.06 -6.00 -28.59
C VAL A 228 7.60 -6.09 -28.13
N LEU A 229 7.27 -7.31 -27.69
CA LEU A 229 6.19 -7.61 -26.76
C LEU A 229 6.81 -7.68 -25.36
N GLN A 230 6.59 -6.67 -24.51
CA GLN A 230 6.87 -6.83 -23.08
C GLN A 230 5.84 -7.79 -22.48
N ASN A 231 6.36 -8.94 -22.05
CA ASN A 231 5.89 -9.89 -21.05
C ASN A 231 4.63 -9.50 -20.25
N ILE A 232 3.45 -9.95 -20.72
CA ILE A 232 2.34 -10.37 -19.85
C ILE A 232 2.31 -11.92 -19.84
N LYS A 233 3.49 -12.52 -19.70
CA LYS A 233 3.63 -13.86 -19.13
C LYS A 233 3.91 -13.61 -17.65
N SER A 234 3.11 -14.20 -16.76
CA SER A 234 3.25 -14.21 -15.30
C SER A 234 4.63 -13.71 -14.80
N GLY A 235 4.72 -12.70 -13.94
CA GLY A 235 3.91 -12.67 -12.74
C GLY A 235 4.31 -11.53 -11.81
N SER A 236 4.29 -10.29 -12.32
CA SER A 236 4.45 -9.09 -11.49
C SER A 236 3.47 -7.98 -11.90
N ILE A 237 2.75 -7.39 -10.93
CA ILE A 237 2.14 -6.05 -11.09
C ILE A 237 3.06 -5.02 -10.47
N ARG A 238 3.14 -3.87 -11.12
CA ARG A 238 3.79 -2.67 -10.59
C ARG A 238 2.73 -1.69 -10.06
N LEU A 239 2.91 -1.27 -8.82
CA LEU A 239 2.19 -0.18 -8.16
C LEU A 239 3.15 1.00 -8.07
N ASP A 240 2.81 2.13 -8.66
CA ASP A 240 3.57 3.35 -8.44
C ASP A 240 3.11 4.00 -7.13
N GLY A 241 4.09 4.36 -6.30
CA GLY A 241 3.86 4.98 -5.00
C GLY A 241 4.61 6.30 -4.82
N GLU A 242 4.20 7.02 -3.79
CA GLU A 242 4.85 8.23 -3.30
C GLU A 242 5.18 8.02 -1.82
N LEU A 243 6.41 8.36 -1.44
CA LEU A 243 6.81 8.32 -0.04
C LEU A 243 6.00 9.35 0.74
N ASP A 244 5.37 8.92 1.81
CA ASP A 244 4.67 9.80 2.75
C ASP A 244 5.61 10.23 3.88
N SER A 245 6.13 9.26 4.61
CA SER A 245 7.08 9.49 5.70
C SER A 245 8.02 8.30 5.92
N ILE A 246 9.14 8.58 6.60
CA ILE A 246 10.00 7.54 7.17
C ILE A 246 10.19 7.87 8.64
N GLU A 247 9.74 6.97 9.50
CA GLU A 247 9.69 7.14 10.94
C GLU A 247 10.71 6.20 11.58
N PHE A 248 11.48 6.72 12.54
CA PHE A 248 12.50 5.98 13.25
C PHE A 248 12.10 5.86 14.72
N TYR A 249 12.18 4.65 15.27
CA TYR A 249 11.72 4.31 16.62
C TYR A 249 12.81 3.59 17.42
N GLU A 250 12.84 3.81 18.73
CA GLU A 250 13.79 3.12 19.63
C GLU A 250 13.41 1.65 19.86
N ASP A 251 12.13 1.30 19.69
CA ASP A 251 11.55 0.01 20.05
C ASP A 251 10.74 -0.62 18.90
N GLU A 252 10.62 -1.96 18.94
CA GLU A 252 9.94 -2.77 17.94
C GLU A 252 8.42 -2.53 17.92
N ASP A 253 7.83 -2.11 19.04
CA ASP A 253 6.41 -1.78 19.14
C ASP A 253 6.09 -0.38 18.55
N HIS A 254 7.10 0.34 18.06
CA HIS A 254 6.98 1.68 17.49
C HIS A 254 6.35 2.70 18.45
N LYS A 255 6.67 2.63 19.75
CA LYS A 255 6.10 3.52 20.79
C LYS A 255 6.94 4.77 21.05
N LYS A 256 8.26 4.69 20.85
CA LYS A 256 9.20 5.79 21.12
C LYS A 256 9.78 6.34 19.82
N LEU A 257 9.07 7.31 19.25
CA LEU A 257 9.51 8.00 18.02
C LEU A 257 10.79 8.81 18.30
N ILE A 258 11.79 8.63 17.43
CA ILE A 258 13.06 9.38 17.43
C ILE A 258 12.97 10.54 16.45
N TYR A 259 12.60 10.24 15.20
CA TYR A 259 12.64 11.20 14.09
C TYR A 259 11.64 10.80 13.00
N THR A 260 11.09 11.80 12.31
CA THR A 260 10.25 11.60 11.12
C THR A 260 10.84 12.40 9.96
N TYR A 261 11.22 11.69 8.90
CA TYR A 261 11.57 12.27 7.62
C TYR A 261 10.33 12.42 6.74
N ARG A 262 10.09 13.60 6.18
CA ARG A 262 9.07 13.84 5.14
C ARG A 262 9.72 14.49 3.92
N PRO A 263 9.49 13.95 2.70
CA PRO A 263 10.18 14.44 1.50
C PRO A 263 9.74 15.84 1.02
N TYR A 264 8.63 16.40 1.53
CA TYR A 264 8.05 17.67 1.05
C TYR A 264 8.05 18.82 2.08
N ASP A 265 8.69 18.64 3.24
CA ASP A 265 8.71 19.64 4.32
C ASP A 265 9.94 20.58 4.25
N HIS A 266 10.59 20.70 3.08
CA HIS A 266 11.81 21.50 2.87
C HIS A 266 11.70 22.44 1.67
#